data_AF-A0A7W6GU46-F1
#
_entry.id   AF-A0A7W6GU46-F1
#
_cell.length_a   1.000
_cell.length_b   1.000
_cell.length_c   1.000
_cell.angle_alpha   90.00
_cell.angle_beta   90.00
_cell.angle_gamma   90.00
#
_symmetry.space_group_name_H-M   'P 1'
#
loop_
_entity.id
_entity.type
_entity.pdbx_description
1 polymer ?
#
loop_
_entity_poly.entity_id
_entity_poly.type
_entity_poly.pdbx_seq_one_letter_code
_entity_poly.pdbx_strand_id
1 'polypeptide(L)'
;MFKSELHDATRKHEKVYGFYEKLYTTIDMLAGLAFLIGSILFFWESTMYSATWLFVIGSALFVAKPASRFAREYHLAQLPLPGDDEDED
;
A
#
# COMPACT_ATOMS: atom_id res chain seq x y z
N MET A 1 23.96 -14.82 -1.86
CA MET A 1 23.39 -14.96 -0.51
C MET A 1 23.63 -13.63 0.19
N PHE A 2 22.74 -12.65 -0.04
CA PHE A 2 22.89 -11.30 0.52
C PHE A 2 22.59 -11.35 2.01
N LYS A 3 23.53 -10.84 2.81
CA LYS A 3 23.51 -10.87 4.27
C LYS A 3 22.27 -10.15 4.82
N SER A 4 21.46 -10.88 5.57
CA SER A 4 20.30 -10.38 6.33
C SER A 4 20.68 -9.60 7.61
N GLU A 5 21.78 -8.87 7.60
CA GLU A 5 22.43 -8.29 8.81
C GLU A 5 22.56 -6.76 8.71
N LEU A 6 21.55 -6.08 8.15
CA LEU A 6 21.42 -4.61 8.17
C LEU A 6 19.97 -4.15 8.43
N HIS A 7 19.10 -5.05 8.90
CA HIS A 7 17.66 -4.78 9.08
C HIS A 7 17.32 -3.80 10.23
N ASP A 8 18.32 -3.36 11.00
CA ASP A 8 18.17 -2.50 12.19
C ASP A 8 18.79 -1.10 12.04
N ALA A 9 19.10 -0.66 10.82
CA ALA A 9 19.61 0.70 10.62
C ALA A 9 18.47 1.73 10.70
N THR A 10 18.26 2.20 11.93
CA THR A 10 17.37 3.27 12.37
C THR A 10 15.89 2.86 12.55
N ARG A 11 15.39 2.92 13.81
CA ARG A 11 13.96 2.81 14.21
C ARG A 11 12.96 3.64 13.38
N LYS A 12 13.44 4.57 12.56
CA LYS A 12 12.64 5.34 11.60
C LYS A 12 12.24 4.51 10.37
N HIS A 13 13.13 3.66 9.84
CA HIS A 13 12.85 2.81 8.68
C HIS A 13 11.75 1.76 8.96
N GLU A 14 11.78 1.13 10.14
CA GLU A 14 10.79 0.14 10.55
C GLU A 14 9.37 0.74 10.65
N LYS A 15 9.23 1.96 11.18
CA LYS A 15 7.94 2.66 11.29
C LYS A 15 7.35 3.00 9.93
N VAL A 16 8.19 3.46 8.99
CA VAL A 16 7.77 3.76 7.62
C VAL A 16 7.29 2.48 6.93
N TYR A 17 8.09 1.41 7.01
CA TYR A 17 7.73 0.13 6.41
C TYR A 17 6.40 -0.41 6.95
N GLY A 18 6.23 -0.45 8.27
CA GLY A 18 5.01 -0.97 8.92
C GLY A 18 3.75 -0.13 8.65
N PHE A 19 3.89 1.19 8.45
CA PHE A 19 2.77 2.03 8.04
C PHE A 19 2.29 1.68 6.63
N TYR A 20 3.22 1.58 5.67
CA TYR A 20 2.89 1.24 4.29
C TYR A 20 2.30 -0.18 4.19
N GLU A 21 2.81 -1.15 4.94
CA GLU A 21 2.28 -2.53 4.98
C GLU A 21 0.81 -2.59 5.43
N LYS A 22 0.45 -1.86 6.49
CA LYS A 22 -0.94 -1.71 6.94
C LYS A 22 -1.81 -1.01 5.91
N LEU A 23 -1.27 0.00 5.24
CA LEU A 23 -1.97 0.73 4.18
C LEU A 23 -2.28 -0.19 2.98
N TYR A 24 -1.32 -0.99 2.52
CA TYR A 24 -1.55 -1.95 1.43
C TYR A 24 -2.64 -2.96 1.79
N THR A 25 -2.54 -3.54 2.99
CA THR A 25 -3.49 -4.55 3.45
C THR A 25 -4.90 -3.98 3.52
N THR A 26 -5.02 -2.74 4.01
CA THR A 26 -6.31 -2.03 4.09
C THR A 26 -6.89 -1.73 2.72
N ILE A 27 -6.08 -1.22 1.78
CA ILE A 27 -6.51 -0.97 0.39
C ILE A 27 -6.97 -2.26 -0.28
N ASP A 28 -6.22 -3.34 -0.14
CA ASP A 28 -6.58 -4.65 -0.70
C ASP A 28 -7.89 -5.20 -0.13
N MET A 29 -8.07 -5.12 1.20
CA MET A 29 -9.31 -5.57 1.83
C MET A 29 -10.52 -4.73 1.39
N LEU A 30 -10.37 -3.40 1.30
CA LEU A 30 -11.43 -2.52 0.83
C LEU A 30 -11.78 -2.78 -0.64
N ALA A 31 -10.77 -2.99 -1.49
CA ALA A 31 -10.98 -3.33 -2.90
C ALA A 31 -11.73 -4.66 -3.03
N GLY A 32 -11.27 -5.70 -2.32
CA GLY A 32 -11.90 -7.01 -2.31
C GLY A 32 -13.34 -6.97 -1.82
N LEU A 33 -13.63 -6.21 -0.76
CA LEU A 33 -14.97 -6.06 -0.22
C LEU A 33 -15.88 -5.31 -1.21
N ALA A 34 -15.40 -4.22 -1.82
CA ALA A 34 -16.14 -3.50 -2.84
C ALA A 34 -16.50 -4.39 -4.04
N PHE A 35 -15.56 -5.20 -4.52
CA PHE A 35 -15.82 -6.14 -5.62
C PHE A 35 -16.76 -7.27 -5.21
N LEU A 36 -16.64 -7.82 -4.01
CA LEU A 36 -17.52 -8.88 -3.53
C LEU A 36 -18.97 -8.38 -3.44
N ILE A 37 -19.17 -7.23 -2.78
CA ILE A 37 -20.50 -6.62 -2.64
C ILE A 37 -21.04 -6.22 -4.00
N GLY A 38 -20.24 -5.55 -4.84
CA GLY A 38 -20.63 -5.16 -6.19
C GLY A 38 -21.05 -6.36 -7.04
N SER A 39 -20.30 -7.46 -6.97
CA SER A 39 -20.62 -8.72 -7.68
C SER A 39 -21.98 -9.29 -7.25
N ILE A 40 -22.31 -9.22 -5.96
CA ILE A 40 -23.63 -9.63 -5.47
C ILE A 40 -24.72 -8.67 -6.00
N LEU A 41 -24.48 -7.36 -5.97
CA LEU A 41 -25.45 -6.37 -6.45
C LEU A 41 -25.71 -6.45 -7.96
N PHE A 42 -24.77 -6.98 -8.75
CA PHE A 42 -24.97 -7.18 -10.19
C PHE A 42 -26.04 -8.24 -10.52
N PHE A 43 -26.52 -9.04 -9.56
CA PHE A 43 -27.59 -10.01 -9.79
C PHE A 43 -28.99 -9.39 -9.96
N TRP A 44 -29.17 -8.12 -9.61
CA TRP A 44 -30.46 -7.43 -9.75
C TRP A 44 -30.30 -6.12 -10.52
N GLU A 45 -31.21 -5.89 -11.47
CA GLU A 45 -31.23 -4.67 -12.29
C GLU A 45 -31.44 -3.41 -11.43
N SER A 46 -32.25 -3.51 -10.36
CA SER A 46 -32.52 -2.39 -9.44
C SER A 46 -31.29 -1.91 -8.65
N THR A 47 -30.28 -2.77 -8.46
CA THR A 47 -29.05 -2.44 -7.71
C THR A 47 -27.83 -2.24 -8.61
N MET A 48 -28.00 -2.35 -9.93
CA MET A 48 -26.90 -2.30 -10.89
C MET A 48 -26.16 -0.97 -10.87
N TYR A 49 -26.86 0.16 -10.70
CA TYR A 49 -26.21 1.48 -10.56
C TYR A 49 -25.23 1.52 -9.37
N SER A 50 -25.64 0.99 -8.22
CA SER A 50 -24.78 0.88 -7.04
C SER A 50 -23.63 -0.11 -7.25
N ALA A 51 -23.89 -1.23 -7.92
CA ALA A 51 -22.87 -2.23 -8.28
C ALA A 51 -21.76 -1.61 -9.16
N THR A 52 -22.13 -0.81 -10.15
CA THR A 52 -21.18 -0.11 -11.03
C THR A 52 -20.28 0.83 -10.24
N TRP A 53 -20.81 1.61 -9.30
CA TRP A 53 -19.99 2.49 -8.46
C TRP A 53 -19.03 1.71 -7.55
N LEU A 54 -19.47 0.62 -6.94
CA LEU A 54 -18.58 -0.25 -6.15
C LEU A 54 -17.47 -0.83 -7.02
N PHE A 55 -17.77 -1.21 -8.26
CA PHE A 55 -16.78 -1.71 -9.20
C PHE A 55 -15.74 -0.64 -9.59
N VAL A 56 -16.19 0.60 -9.83
CA VAL A 56 -15.30 1.74 -10.13
C VAL A 56 -14.41 2.07 -8.92
N ILE A 57 -14.98 2.10 -7.71
CA ILE A 57 -14.23 2.36 -6.48
C ILE A 57 -13.20 1.24 -6.22
N GLY A 58 -13.61 -0.03 -6.32
CA GLY A 58 -12.71 -1.17 -6.19
C GLY A 58 -11.57 -1.13 -7.22
N SER A 59 -11.88 -0.73 -8.46
CA SER A 59 -10.88 -0.58 -9.52
C SER A 59 -9.90 0.56 -9.22
N ALA A 60 -10.38 1.69 -8.72
CA ALA A 60 -9.53 2.81 -8.29
C ALA A 60 -8.60 2.39 -7.14
N LEU A 61 -9.08 1.58 -6.18
CA LEU A 61 -8.26 1.04 -5.10
C LEU A 61 -7.16 0.10 -5.63
N PHE A 62 -7.41 -0.69 -6.66
CA PHE A 62 -6.36 -1.49 -7.31
C PHE A 62 -5.26 -0.62 -7.92
N VAL A 63 -5.59 0.54 -8.47
CA VAL A 63 -4.61 1.52 -8.99
C VAL A 63 -3.86 2.21 -7.84
N ALA A 64 -4.50 2.41 -6.69
CA ALA A 64 -3.86 3.00 -5.51
C ALA A 64 -2.73 2.12 -4.94
N LYS A 65 -2.79 0.79 -5.10
CA LYS A 65 -1.77 -0.15 -4.62
C LYS A 65 -0.36 0.04 -5.23
N PRO A 66 -0.17 0.09 -6.56
CA PRO A 66 1.14 0.41 -7.13
C PRO A 66 1.56 1.85 -6.78
N ALA A 67 0.61 2.79 -6.65
CA ALA A 67 0.92 4.16 -6.26
C ALA A 67 1.48 4.26 -4.82
N SER A 68 0.93 3.51 -3.87
CA SER A 68 1.47 3.45 -2.51
C SER A 68 2.84 2.77 -2.46
N ARG A 69 3.09 1.76 -3.32
CA ARG A 69 4.40 1.14 -3.48
C ARG A 69 5.46 2.13 -3.94
N PHE A 70 5.10 2.93 -4.94
CA PHE A 70 5.95 4.00 -5.43
C PHE A 70 6.21 5.06 -4.33
N ALA A 71 5.19 5.46 -3.57
CA ALA A 71 5.34 6.40 -2.46
C ALA A 71 6.28 5.87 -1.36
N ARG A 72 6.20 4.57 -1.03
CA ARG A 72 7.12 3.93 -0.09
C ARG A 72 8.56 3.96 -0.60
N GLU A 73 8.78 3.57 -1.86
CA GLU A 73 10.12 3.56 -2.47
C GLU A 73 10.72 4.98 -2.52
N TYR A 74 9.90 5.99 -2.84
CA TYR A 74 10.29 7.40 -2.78
C TYR A 74 10.65 7.86 -1.36
N HIS A 75 9.85 7.52 -0.35
CA HIS A 75 10.10 7.91 1.04
C HIS A 75 11.36 7.23 1.60
N LEU A 76 11.59 5.97 1.26
CA LEU A 76 12.81 5.25 1.64
C LEU A 76 14.05 5.83 0.98
N ALA A 77 13.95 6.28 -0.28
CA ALA A 77 15.07 6.91 -1.00
C ALA A 77 15.48 8.29 -0.42
N GLN A 78 14.66 8.91 0.43
CA GLN A 78 14.96 10.18 1.09
C GLN A 78 15.54 10.01 2.49
N LEU A 79 15.60 8.79 3.03
CA LEU A 79 16.19 8.56 4.36
C LEU A 79 17.72 8.45 4.24
N PRO A 80 18.47 9.02 5.20
CA PRO A 80 19.93 8.93 5.22
C PRO A 80 20.38 7.46 5.22
N LEU A 81 21.42 7.17 4.45
CA LEU A 81 21.99 5.83 4.40
C LEU A 81 22.83 5.59 5.67
N PRO A 82 22.89 4.35 6.19
CA PRO A 82 23.75 4.03 7.32
C PRO A 82 25.21 4.21 6.90
N GLY A 83 25.89 5.24 7.44
CA GLY A 83 27.29 5.57 7.12
C GLY A 83 27.54 7.04 6.73
N ASP A 84 26.50 7.86 6.51
CA ASP A 84 26.65 9.29 6.20
C ASP A 84 27.04 10.15 7.43
N ASP A 85 27.04 9.57 8.63
CA ASP A 85 27.35 10.26 9.90
C ASP A 85 28.82 10.07 10.35
N GLU A 86 29.67 9.35 9.60
CA GLU A 86 31.05 9.03 10.02
C GLU A 86 32.12 10.05 9.56
N ASP A 87 31.73 11.14 8.87
CA ASP A 87 32.68 12.13 8.31
C ASP A 87 32.71 13.50 9.05
N GLU A 88 32.04 13.65 10.19
CA GLU A 88 32.15 14.83 11.07
C GLU A 88 32.70 14.44 12.45
N ASP A 89 34.02 14.29 12.58
CA ASP A 89 34.81 14.58 13.80
C ASP A 89 36.32 14.60 13.53
#